data_AF-A0A644ZLV2-F1
#
_entry.id   AF-A0A644ZLV2-F1
#
_cell.length_a   1.000
_cell.length_b   1.000
_cell.length_c   1.000
_cell.angle_alpha   90.00
_cell.angle_beta   90.00
_cell.angle_gamma   90.00
#
_symmetry.space_group_name_H-M   'P 1'
#
loop_
_entity.id
_entity.type
_entity.pdbx_description
1 polymer ?
#
loop_
_entity_poly.entity_id
_entity_poly.type
_entity_poly.pdbx_seq_one_letter_code
_entity_poly.pdbx_strand_id
1 'polypeptide(L)'
;MARMYQKLLAEHPGAPIVYVSTGAWNTMPFLSRFMKRHGFPDGPMLLTDFGPTQTGWFRNGANHKRRALAELARDFPHIKWVLVGDDGQHDPAIYREFAELRPEHVELIAIRRLSSTEQILAHGTATVLRDSADLEWEPSAVTQVSGVDGDDLAPQVWRAIESDQSD
;
A
#
# COMPACT_ATOMS: atom_id res chain seq x y z
N MET A 1 -6.04 -10.92 -2.14
CA MET A 1 -5.26 -9.84 -2.80
C MET A 1 -4.89 -10.17 -4.24
N ALA A 2 -4.09 -11.20 -4.54
CA ALA A 2 -3.63 -11.49 -5.91
C ALA A 2 -4.74 -11.48 -6.99
N ARG A 3 -5.86 -12.17 -6.74
CA ARG A 3 -7.02 -12.20 -7.65
C ARG A 3 -7.61 -10.82 -7.93
N MET A 4 -7.67 -9.96 -6.92
CA MET A 4 -8.14 -8.58 -7.07
C MET A 4 -7.21 -7.81 -8.00
N TYR A 5 -5.89 -7.90 -7.80
CA TYR A 5 -4.91 -7.23 -8.65
C TYR A 5 -4.95 -7.73 -10.10
N GLN A 6 -5.05 -9.06 -10.30
CA GLN A 6 -5.17 -9.64 -11.63
C GLN A 6 -6.40 -9.10 -12.38
N LYS A 7 -7.55 -9.05 -11.71
CA LYS A 7 -8.78 -8.51 -12.29
C LYS A 7 -8.65 -7.01 -12.59
N LEU A 8 -8.06 -6.23 -11.67
CA LEU A 8 -7.88 -4.79 -11.87
C LEU A 8 -6.99 -4.52 -13.10
N LEU A 9 -5.87 -5.23 -13.22
CA LEU A 9 -4.97 -5.07 -14.37
C LEU A 9 -5.56 -5.62 -15.68
N ALA A 10 -6.51 -6.55 -15.63
CA ALA A 10 -7.21 -7.03 -16.80
C ALA A 10 -8.16 -5.97 -17.38
N GLU A 11 -8.84 -5.20 -16.52
CA GLU A 11 -9.71 -4.09 -16.92
C GLU A 11 -8.92 -2.81 -17.28
N HIS A 12 -7.72 -2.65 -16.74
CA HIS A 12 -6.84 -1.51 -16.99
C HIS A 12 -5.50 -1.97 -17.64
N PRO A 13 -5.54 -2.46 -18.90
CA PRO A 13 -4.35 -2.97 -19.57
C PRO A 13 -3.29 -1.88 -19.71
N GLY A 14 -2.08 -2.16 -19.23
CA GLY A 14 -0.96 -1.22 -19.25
C GLY A 14 -0.80 -0.39 -17.97
N ALA A 15 -1.72 -0.48 -17.01
CA ALA A 15 -1.52 0.10 -15.69
C ALA A 15 -0.31 -0.56 -14.99
N PRO A 16 0.63 0.23 -14.41
CA PRO A 16 1.75 -0.35 -13.70
C PRO A 16 1.34 -0.88 -12.34
N ILE A 17 2.05 -1.89 -11.86
CA ILE A 17 1.96 -2.36 -10.48
C ILE A 17 3.35 -2.27 -9.84
N VAL A 18 3.42 -1.61 -8.68
CA VAL A 18 4.67 -1.42 -7.93
C VAL A 18 4.45 -1.92 -6.52
N TYR A 19 5.36 -2.76 -6.03
CA TYR A 19 5.32 -3.30 -4.67
C TYR A 19 6.28 -2.53 -3.78
N VAL A 20 5.77 -1.80 -2.80
CA VAL A 20 6.60 -1.08 -1.83
C VAL A 20 6.61 -1.87 -0.53
N SER A 21 7.76 -2.40 -0.13
CA SER A 21 7.89 -3.23 1.06
C SER A 21 8.96 -2.69 2.00
N THR A 22 8.71 -2.81 3.29
CA THR A 22 9.71 -2.55 4.31
C THR A 22 10.73 -3.69 4.42
N GLY A 23 10.53 -4.83 3.72
CA GLY A 23 11.45 -5.97 3.66
C GLY A 23 12.84 -5.59 3.14
N ALA A 24 13.89 -6.22 3.69
CA ALA A 24 15.27 -5.97 3.28
C ALA A 24 15.53 -6.52 1.87
N TRP A 25 16.36 -5.83 1.08
CA TRP A 25 16.59 -6.19 -0.33
C TRP A 25 17.05 -7.64 -0.56
N ASN A 26 17.78 -8.23 0.39
CA ASN A 26 18.24 -9.62 0.34
C ASN A 26 17.08 -10.64 0.39
N THR A 27 15.87 -10.22 0.79
CA THR A 27 14.65 -11.05 0.76
C THR A 27 14.02 -11.17 -0.63
N MET A 28 14.48 -10.37 -1.60
CA MET A 28 13.92 -10.32 -2.95
C MET A 28 13.73 -11.71 -3.59
N PRO A 29 14.74 -12.62 -3.63
CA PRO A 29 14.56 -13.90 -4.32
C PRO A 29 13.45 -14.77 -3.72
N PHE A 30 13.28 -14.70 -2.39
CA PHE A 30 12.20 -15.39 -1.70
C PHE A 30 10.84 -14.77 -2.04
N LEU A 31 10.74 -13.44 -1.97
CA LEU A 31 9.51 -12.70 -2.28
C LEU A 31 9.06 -12.92 -3.73
N SER A 32 9.96 -12.80 -4.71
CA SER A 32 9.63 -13.04 -6.12
C SER A 32 9.07 -14.44 -6.36
N ARG A 33 9.66 -15.47 -5.72
CA ARG A 33 9.17 -16.85 -5.84
C ARG A 33 7.79 -17.02 -5.17
N PHE A 34 7.59 -16.41 -4.01
CA PHE A 34 6.30 -16.44 -3.32
C PHE A 34 5.21 -15.78 -4.19
N MET A 35 5.47 -14.57 -4.66
CA MET A 35 4.53 -13.79 -5.47
C MET A 35 4.13 -14.53 -6.74
N LYS A 36 5.11 -15.06 -7.49
CA LYS A 36 4.85 -15.88 -8.67
C LYS A 36 4.03 -17.13 -8.35
N ARG A 37 4.35 -17.84 -7.26
CA ARG A 37 3.63 -19.05 -6.84
C ARG A 37 2.17 -18.74 -6.49
N HIS A 38 1.90 -17.59 -5.90
CA HIS A 38 0.56 -17.19 -5.45
C HIS A 38 -0.19 -16.31 -6.48
N GLY A 39 0.36 -16.16 -7.69
CA GLY A 39 -0.30 -15.45 -8.79
C GLY A 39 -0.37 -13.94 -8.63
N PHE A 40 0.51 -13.33 -7.84
CA PHE A 40 0.64 -11.88 -7.86
C PHE A 40 1.17 -11.43 -9.24
N PRO A 41 0.63 -10.37 -9.84
CA PRO A 41 1.15 -9.83 -11.09
C PRO A 41 2.63 -9.46 -11.00
N ASP A 42 3.34 -9.52 -12.13
CA ASP A 42 4.74 -9.12 -12.18
C ASP A 42 4.87 -7.59 -12.07
N GLY A 43 5.79 -7.12 -11.23
CA GLY A 43 6.06 -5.70 -11.05
C GLY A 43 7.34 -5.44 -10.23
N PRO A 44 7.94 -4.24 -10.33
CA PRO A 44 9.08 -3.87 -9.52
C PRO A 44 8.76 -3.93 -8.02
N MET A 45 9.75 -4.34 -7.22
CA MET A 45 9.67 -4.29 -5.76
C MET A 45 10.68 -3.27 -5.20
N LEU A 46 10.17 -2.23 -4.55
CA LEU A 46 10.94 -1.23 -3.83
C LEU A 46 11.13 -1.70 -2.39
N LEU A 47 12.27 -2.35 -2.15
CA LEU A 47 12.68 -2.91 -0.86
C LEU A 47 13.58 -1.94 -0.10
N THR A 48 13.70 -2.12 1.22
CA THR A 48 14.61 -1.30 2.03
C THR A 48 16.06 -1.78 1.91
N ASP A 49 17.00 -0.84 2.03
CA ASP A 49 18.42 -1.14 2.17
C ASP A 49 18.70 -1.98 3.44
N PHE A 50 19.75 -2.81 3.38
CA PHE A 50 20.23 -3.62 4.49
C PHE A 50 21.51 -3.01 5.07
N GLY A 51 21.57 -2.83 6.39
CA GLY A 51 22.78 -2.41 7.11
C GLY A 51 22.62 -1.11 7.91
N PRO A 52 23.65 -0.73 8.68
CA PRO A 52 23.66 0.52 9.44
C PRO A 52 23.59 1.72 8.48
N THR A 53 22.56 2.55 8.63
CA THR A 53 22.49 3.86 7.98
C THR A 53 23.26 4.88 8.83
N GLN A 54 23.63 6.02 8.24
CA GLN A 54 24.33 7.10 8.94
C GLN A 54 23.57 7.65 10.18
N THR A 55 22.30 7.26 10.37
CA THR A 55 21.42 7.73 11.45
C THR A 55 21.02 6.64 12.47
N GLY A 56 21.52 5.40 12.36
CA GLY A 56 21.40 4.38 13.41
C GLY A 56 20.88 3.02 12.97
N TRP A 57 20.76 2.12 13.95
CA TRP A 57 20.41 0.69 13.81
C TRP A 57 18.93 0.38 13.52
N PHE A 58 18.14 1.37 13.08
CA PHE A 58 16.69 1.21 12.97
C PHE A 58 16.20 1.35 11.52
N ARG A 59 15.54 0.29 11.03
CA ARG A 59 14.75 0.32 9.79
C ARG A 59 13.60 1.31 9.99
N ASN A 60 13.64 2.47 9.35
CA ASN A 60 12.47 3.32 9.28
C ASN A 60 11.65 2.96 8.04
N GLY A 61 10.87 1.88 8.16
CA GLY A 61 10.01 1.39 7.10
C GLY A 61 8.97 2.43 6.63
N ALA A 62 8.50 3.27 7.55
CA ALA A 62 7.55 4.33 7.24
C ALA A 62 8.19 5.41 6.34
N ASN A 63 9.41 5.84 6.64
CA ASN A 63 10.16 6.77 5.79
C ASN A 63 10.49 6.18 4.42
N HIS A 64 10.78 4.87 4.34
CA HIS A 64 10.97 4.19 3.06
C HIS A 64 9.72 4.26 2.19
N LYS A 65 8.54 3.94 2.74
CA LYS A 65 7.27 4.03 2.02
C LYS A 65 6.97 5.47 1.59
N ARG A 66 7.14 6.46 2.48
CA ARG A 66 6.97 7.89 2.14
C ARG A 66 7.85 8.31 0.97
N ARG A 67 9.15 7.98 1.03
CA ARG A 67 10.10 8.29 -0.04
C ARG A 67 9.70 7.63 -1.35
N ALA A 68 9.36 6.33 -1.32
CA ALA A 68 8.96 5.59 -2.51
C ALA A 68 7.71 6.20 -3.17
N LEU A 69 6.69 6.59 -2.40
CA LEU A 69 5.49 7.24 -2.94
C LEU A 69 5.82 8.61 -3.56
N ALA A 70 6.66 9.41 -2.89
CA ALA A 70 7.10 10.71 -3.43
C ALA A 70 7.92 10.57 -4.73
N GLU A 71 8.79 9.57 -4.81
CA GLU A 71 9.57 9.25 -6.01
C GLU A 71 8.65 8.79 -7.15
N LEU A 72 7.67 7.92 -6.87
CA LEU A 72 6.69 7.46 -7.86
C LEU A 72 5.85 8.61 -8.43
N ALA A 73 5.35 9.53 -7.58
CA ALA A 73 4.62 10.71 -8.06
C ALA A 73 5.49 11.63 -8.90
N ARG A 74 6.76 11.81 -8.53
CA ARG A 74 7.71 12.63 -9.30
C ARG A 74 8.02 12.01 -10.66
N ASP A 75 8.28 10.70 -10.70
CA ASP A 75 8.75 10.01 -11.89
C ASP A 75 7.62 9.66 -12.86
N PHE A 76 6.40 9.53 -12.33
CA PHE A 76 5.19 9.22 -13.11
C PHE A 76 4.09 10.27 -12.86
N PRO A 77 4.29 11.53 -13.30
CA PRO A 77 3.42 12.64 -12.95
C PRO A 77 2.01 12.55 -13.55
N HIS A 78 1.77 11.63 -14.48
CA HIS A 78 0.48 11.44 -15.15
C HIS A 78 -0.30 10.23 -14.62
N ILE A 79 0.22 9.55 -13.61
CA ILE A 79 -0.42 8.37 -13.01
C ILE A 79 -1.11 8.78 -11.71
N LYS A 80 -2.40 8.48 -11.62
CA LYS A 80 -3.14 8.41 -10.35
C LYS A 80 -3.03 7.00 -9.80
N TRP A 81 -2.58 6.87 -8.55
CA TRP A 81 -2.30 5.58 -7.94
C TRP A 81 -3.47 5.07 -7.11
N VAL A 82 -3.78 3.79 -7.25
CA VAL A 82 -4.59 3.05 -6.26
C VAL A 82 -3.64 2.50 -5.20
N LEU A 83 -3.68 3.09 -4.00
CA LEU A 83 -2.80 2.72 -2.89
C LEU A 83 -3.39 1.56 -2.11
N VAL A 84 -2.71 0.41 -2.13
CA VAL A 84 -3.18 -0.80 -1.45
C VAL A 84 -2.20 -1.18 -0.33
N GLY A 85 -2.71 -1.37 0.89
CA GLY A 85 -1.90 -1.69 2.07
C GLY A 85 -2.72 -2.39 3.14
N ASP A 86 -2.17 -2.49 4.35
CA ASP A 86 -2.83 -3.12 5.49
C ASP A 86 -2.76 -2.27 6.76
N ASP A 87 -3.71 -2.47 7.67
CA ASP A 87 -3.77 -1.78 8.97
C ASP A 87 -2.84 -2.41 10.04
N GLY A 88 -2.01 -3.38 9.64
CA GLY A 88 -0.96 -3.97 10.47
C GLY A 88 0.37 -3.23 10.39
N GLN A 89 0.46 -2.15 9.62
CA GLN A 89 1.61 -1.23 9.63
C GLN A 89 1.09 0.21 9.55
N HIS A 90 2.00 1.16 9.33
CA HIS A 90 1.66 2.57 9.21
C HIS A 90 1.02 2.94 7.86
N ASP A 91 0.50 1.98 7.09
CA ASP A 91 0.05 2.21 5.71
C ASP A 91 -1.15 3.16 5.63
N PRO A 92 -2.19 3.03 6.48
CA PRO A 92 -3.30 3.98 6.46
C PRO A 92 -2.82 5.42 6.71
N ALA A 93 -1.95 5.64 7.69
CA ALA A 93 -1.41 6.96 8.01
C ALA A 93 -0.53 7.51 6.88
N ILE A 94 0.37 6.70 6.32
CA ILE A 94 1.27 7.11 5.22
C ILE A 94 0.47 7.43 3.95
N TYR A 95 -0.56 6.64 3.62
CA TYR A 95 -1.36 6.87 2.43
C TYR A 95 -2.25 8.10 2.56
N ARG A 96 -2.82 8.37 3.75
CA ARG A 96 -3.57 9.60 4.02
C ARG A 96 -2.68 10.83 3.91
N GLU A 97 -1.52 10.82 4.57
CA GLU A 97 -0.54 11.92 4.47
C GLU A 97 -0.15 12.19 3.01
N PHE A 98 0.09 11.13 2.23
CA PHE A 98 0.42 11.27 0.82
C PHE A 98 -0.75 11.84 0.00
N ALA A 99 -1.98 11.38 0.24
CA ALA A 99 -3.18 11.88 -0.42
C ALA A 99 -3.50 13.34 -0.07
N GLU A 100 -3.19 13.79 1.15
CA GLU A 100 -3.32 15.20 1.54
C GLU A 100 -2.30 16.09 0.83
N LEU A 101 -1.05 15.62 0.73
CA LEU A 101 0.03 16.36 0.10
C LEU A 101 -0.06 16.38 -1.43
N ARG A 102 -0.65 15.34 -2.03
CA ARG A 102 -0.68 15.08 -3.47
C ARG A 102 -1.98 14.41 -3.93
N PRO A 103 -3.15 15.03 -3.72
CA PRO A 103 -4.44 14.43 -4.06
C PRO A 103 -4.56 14.10 -5.55
N GLU A 104 -3.90 14.86 -6.43
CA GLU A 104 -3.86 14.63 -7.88
C GLU A 104 -3.15 13.34 -8.31
N HIS A 105 -2.41 12.71 -7.39
CA HIS A 105 -1.68 11.47 -7.62
C HIS A 105 -2.32 10.24 -6.96
N VAL A 106 -3.48 10.40 -6.32
CA VAL A 106 -4.16 9.30 -5.62
C VAL A 106 -5.59 9.17 -6.12
N GLU A 107 -5.89 8.02 -6.71
CA GLU A 107 -7.25 7.66 -7.14
C GLU A 107 -8.07 7.16 -5.94
N LEU A 108 -7.49 6.25 -5.16
CA LEU A 108 -8.18 5.50 -4.13
C LEU A 108 -7.18 4.95 -3.11
N ILE A 109 -7.59 4.89 -1.85
CA ILE A 109 -6.88 4.14 -0.81
C ILE A 109 -7.69 2.88 -0.45
N ALA A 110 -7.06 1.70 -0.56
CA ALA A 110 -7.66 0.41 -0.19
C ALA A 110 -6.87 -0.26 0.94
N ILE A 111 -7.48 -0.38 2.12
CA ILE A 111 -6.83 -0.94 3.31
C ILE A 111 -7.37 -2.34 3.62
N ARG A 112 -6.48 -3.33 3.65
CA ARG A 112 -6.78 -4.65 4.20
C ARG A 112 -6.78 -4.59 5.72
N ARG A 113 -7.89 -4.98 6.34
CA ARG A 113 -8.03 -5.10 7.80
C ARG A 113 -7.54 -6.46 8.26
N LEU A 114 -6.46 -6.46 9.02
CA LEU A 114 -5.87 -7.65 9.62
C LEU A 114 -6.64 -8.04 10.88
N SER A 115 -6.80 -9.34 11.09
CA SER A 115 -7.25 -9.88 12.37
C SER A 115 -6.23 -9.59 13.48
N SER A 116 -6.65 -9.66 14.75
CA SER A 116 -5.75 -9.45 15.90
C SER A 116 -4.53 -10.38 15.87
N THR A 117 -4.68 -11.61 15.38
CA THR A 117 -3.56 -12.55 15.22
C THR A 117 -2.58 -12.12 14.13
N GLU A 118 -3.10 -11.68 12.99
CA GLU A 118 -2.27 -11.19 11.88
C GLU A 118 -1.56 -9.89 12.23
N GLN A 119 -2.23 -9.00 12.97
CA GLN A 119 -1.65 -7.83 13.59
C GLN A 119 -0.41 -8.20 14.43
N ILE A 120 -0.55 -9.11 15.40
CA ILE A 120 0.59 -9.55 16.24
C ILE A 120 1.76 -10.06 15.38
N LEU A 121 1.47 -10.83 14.33
CA LEU A 121 2.50 -11.34 13.42
C LEU A 121 3.17 -10.22 12.59
N ALA A 122 2.42 -9.17 12.23
CA ALA A 122 2.93 -8.03 11.47
C ALA A 122 3.81 -7.09 12.32
N HIS A 123 3.44 -6.85 13.58
CA HIS A 123 4.14 -5.91 14.48
C HIS A 123 5.23 -6.56 15.35
N GLY A 124 5.16 -7.88 15.56
CA GLY A 124 5.99 -8.59 16.54
C GLY A 124 5.62 -8.30 18.01
N THR A 125 4.53 -7.57 18.28
CA THR A 125 4.06 -7.23 19.64
C THR A 125 2.53 -7.28 19.72
N ALA A 126 2.00 -7.56 20.92
CA ALA A 126 0.56 -7.63 21.21
C ALA A 126 -0.12 -6.26 21.41
N THR A 127 0.64 -5.17 21.22
CA THR A 127 0.11 -3.82 21.31
C THR A 127 -0.54 -3.48 19.99
N VAL A 128 -1.87 -3.43 19.94
CA VAL A 128 -2.59 -2.84 18.82
C VAL A 128 -2.08 -1.40 18.69
N LEU A 129 -1.36 -1.10 17.62
CA LEU A 129 -1.00 0.27 17.26
C LEU A 129 -2.32 0.96 16.84
N ARG A 130 -3.11 1.40 17.82
CA ARG A 130 -4.13 2.41 17.57
C ARG A 130 -3.36 3.70 17.33
N ASP A 131 -3.16 4.04 16.06
CA ASP A 131 -2.55 5.31 15.72
C ASP A 131 -3.48 6.43 16.24
N SER A 132 -2.88 7.39 16.92
CA SER A 132 -3.61 8.57 17.43
C SER A 132 -4.10 9.47 16.28
N ALA A 133 -3.55 9.28 15.08
CA ALA A 133 -4.02 9.88 13.83
C ALA A 133 -5.44 9.46 13.41
N ASP A 134 -6.00 8.36 13.93
CA ASP A 134 -7.38 7.95 13.63
C ASP A 134 -8.44 8.80 14.35
N LEU A 135 -8.06 9.64 15.34
CA LEU A 135 -9.02 10.33 16.22
C LEU A 135 -9.31 11.80 15.84
N GLU A 136 -8.51 12.43 14.99
CA GLU A 136 -8.63 13.86 14.66
C GLU A 136 -8.51 14.16 13.15
N TRP A 137 -8.78 13.16 12.30
CA TRP A 137 -8.66 13.32 10.86
C TRP A 137 -9.95 13.83 10.21
N GLU A 138 -9.86 14.99 9.57
CA GLU A 138 -10.87 15.49 8.63
C GLU A 138 -10.76 14.73 7.30
N PRO A 139 -11.87 14.31 6.67
CA PRO A 139 -11.81 13.46 5.49
C PRO A 139 -11.06 14.12 4.32
N SER A 140 -9.96 13.49 3.88
CA SER A 140 -9.34 13.83 2.59
C SER A 140 -10.36 13.66 1.48
N ALA A 141 -10.25 14.47 0.43
CA ALA A 141 -11.07 14.33 -0.78
C ALA A 141 -10.95 12.93 -1.45
N VAL A 142 -9.90 12.17 -1.13
CA VAL A 142 -9.65 10.84 -1.69
C VAL A 142 -10.49 9.78 -0.99
N THR A 143 -11.19 8.97 -1.79
CA THR A 143 -11.97 7.83 -1.30
C THR A 143 -11.06 6.82 -0.58
N GLN A 144 -11.54 6.28 0.55
CA GLN A 144 -10.89 5.18 1.26
C GLN A 144 -11.87 4.01 1.44
N VAL A 145 -11.47 2.81 1.05
CA VAL A 145 -12.23 1.56 1.25
C VAL A 145 -11.45 0.58 2.13
N SER A 146 -12.16 -0.31 2.82
CA SER A 146 -11.53 -1.30 3.69
C SER A 146 -12.21 -2.66 3.64
N GLY A 147 -11.44 -3.73 3.80
CA GLY A 147 -11.96 -5.09 3.75
C GLY A 147 -10.98 -6.10 4.33
N VAL A 148 -11.45 -7.29 4.69
CA VAL A 148 -10.62 -8.30 5.40
C VAL A 148 -9.63 -9.03 4.48
N ASP A 149 -9.94 -9.07 3.19
CA ASP A 149 -9.11 -9.66 2.14
C ASP A 149 -9.40 -9.03 0.77
N GLY A 150 -8.87 -9.65 -0.30
CA GLY A 150 -9.05 -9.13 -1.65
C GLY A 150 -10.41 -9.43 -2.28
N ASP A 151 -11.14 -10.43 -1.78
CA ASP A 151 -12.48 -10.74 -2.28
C ASP A 151 -13.51 -9.76 -1.67
N ASP A 152 -13.30 -9.34 -0.42
CA ASP A 152 -14.07 -8.28 0.25
C ASP A 152 -13.74 -6.86 -0.25
N LEU A 153 -12.45 -6.59 -0.52
CA LEU A 153 -12.00 -5.29 -1.04
C LEU A 153 -12.40 -5.05 -2.50
N ALA A 154 -12.32 -6.07 -3.35
CA ALA A 154 -12.57 -5.93 -4.79
C ALA A 154 -13.86 -5.14 -5.10
N PRO A 155 -15.06 -5.58 -4.71
CA PRO A 155 -16.29 -4.89 -5.13
C PRO A 155 -16.41 -3.45 -4.64
N GLN A 156 -15.65 -3.06 -3.60
CA GLN A 156 -15.61 -1.67 -3.11
C GLN A 156 -14.65 -0.83 -3.95
N VAL A 157 -13.48 -1.39 -4.31
CA VAL A 157 -12.50 -0.76 -5.20
C VAL A 157 -13.12 -0.46 -6.57
N TRP A 158 -13.83 -1.43 -7.16
CA TRP A 158 -14.52 -1.22 -8.45
C TRP A 158 -15.51 -0.07 -8.40
N ARG A 159 -16.38 -0.06 -7.38
CA ARG A 159 -17.38 1.00 -7.22
C ARG A 159 -16.75 2.40 -7.08
N ALA A 160 -15.63 2.49 -6.38
CA ALA A 160 -14.94 3.77 -6.19
C ALA A 160 -14.26 4.28 -7.47
N ILE A 161 -13.65 3.38 -8.25
CA ILE A 161 -13.02 3.72 -9.54
C ILE A 161 -14.08 4.12 -10.59
N GLU A 162 -15.25 3.49 -10.57
CA GLU A 162 -16.35 3.82 -11.48
C GLU A 162 -17.02 5.17 -11.13
N SER A 163 -17.07 5.53 -9.84
CA SER A 163 -17.61 6.82 -9.42
C SER A 163 -16.72 8.00 -9.81
N ASP A 164 -15.38 7.88 -9.74
CA ASP A 164 -14.47 8.98 -10.12
C ASP A 164 -14.47 9.26 -11.63
N GLN A 165 -14.78 8.25 -12.45
CA GLN A 165 -14.84 8.39 -13.92
C GLN A 165 -16.15 9.00 -14.44
N SER A 166 -17.16 9.16 -13.58
CA SER A 166 -18.49 9.64 -13.95
C SER A 166 -18.69 11.16 -13.73
N ASP A 167 -17.72 11.82 -13.10
CA ASP A 167 -17.67 13.28 -12.82
C ASP A 167 -16.71 14.01 -13.78
#